data_AF-A0A9Q0R169-F1
#
_entry.id   AF-A0A9Q0R169-F1
#
_cell.length_a   1.000
_cell.length_b   1.000
_cell.length_c   1.000
_cell.angle_alpha   90.00
_cell.angle_beta   90.00
_cell.angle_gamma   90.00
#
_symmetry.space_group_name_H-M   'P 1'
#
loop_
_entity.id
_entity.type
_entity.pdbx_description
1 polymer ?
#
loop_
_entity_poly.entity_id
_entity_poly.type
_entity_poly.pdbx_seq_one_letter_code
_entity_poly.pdbx_strand_id
1 'polypeptide(L)'
;MDHYSPGCCSHHVTENDSLFSEVRQHNGERVIVTVNNSTYLVAKEGAVKIGIDDTNVKLDDVYHVPGLTKNLVSVSQITNSRKYVLFGPNEVKVLDNVKNIAANVVFTGEKKGSLFVMSVGEAYVKRTSQTDSATIWHARLGHLGYQMLQQISSKKLMDGLPTLKDVHENVIC
;
A
#
# COMPACT_ATOMS: atom_id res chain seq x y z
N MET A 1 -3.86 -6.83 -22.74
CA MET A 1 -3.41 -5.73 -21.86
C MET A 1 -3.57 -6.18 -20.43
N ASP A 2 -2.46 -6.31 -19.72
CA ASP A 2 -2.46 -6.70 -18.31
C ASP A 2 -2.96 -5.52 -17.46
N HIS A 3 -3.93 -5.77 -16.59
CA HIS A 3 -4.51 -4.74 -15.72
C HIS A 3 -3.73 -4.68 -14.40
N TYR A 4 -3.24 -3.50 -14.04
CA TYR A 4 -2.54 -3.25 -12.78
C TYR A 4 -3.42 -2.41 -11.85
N SER A 5 -3.55 -2.81 -10.58
CA SER A 5 -4.26 -2.04 -9.56
C SER A 5 -3.28 -1.23 -8.71
N PRO A 6 -3.27 0.11 -8.80
CA PRO A 6 -2.49 0.96 -7.90
C PRO A 6 -3.23 1.12 -6.57
N GLY A 7 -2.73 0.52 -5.49
CA GLY A 7 -3.27 0.74 -4.14
C GLY A 7 -2.97 -0.38 -3.15
N CYS A 8 -2.52 -0.01 -1.94
CA CYS A 8 -2.22 -0.86 -0.78
C CYS A 8 -1.29 -2.08 -0.99
N CYS A 9 -0.36 -2.02 -1.94
CA CYS A 9 0.71 -3.01 -2.06
C CYS A 9 2.06 -2.44 -1.62
N SER A 10 2.80 -3.23 -0.85
CA SER A 10 4.15 -2.88 -0.40
C SER A 10 5.19 -3.04 -1.52
N HIS A 11 4.93 -3.92 -2.49
CA HIS A 11 5.83 -4.23 -3.59
C HIS A 11 5.11 -4.29 -4.94
N HIS A 12 5.85 -4.06 -6.01
CA HIS A 12 5.51 -4.43 -7.37
C HIS A 12 5.49 -5.95 -7.46
N VAL A 13 4.39 -6.51 -7.99
CA VAL A 13 4.24 -7.96 -8.12
C VAL A 13 3.59 -8.31 -9.44
N THR A 14 4.05 -9.39 -10.06
CA THR A 14 3.46 -9.94 -11.28
C THR A 14 3.63 -11.46 -11.30
N GLU A 15 2.70 -12.19 -11.91
CA GLU A 15 2.91 -13.60 -12.28
C GLU A 15 3.54 -13.70 -13.69
N ASN A 16 3.49 -12.64 -14.49
CA ASN A 16 3.90 -12.69 -15.87
C ASN A 16 5.43 -12.60 -16.04
N ASP A 17 6.05 -13.78 -16.17
CA ASP A 17 7.48 -13.99 -16.35
C ASP A 17 8.06 -13.22 -17.57
N SER A 18 7.27 -13.11 -18.65
CA SER A 18 7.70 -12.51 -19.93
C SER A 18 7.95 -11.00 -19.88
N LEU A 19 7.46 -10.33 -18.83
CA LEU A 19 7.59 -8.87 -18.70
C LEU A 19 8.96 -8.43 -18.17
N PHE A 20 9.75 -9.38 -17.65
CA PHE A 20 11.04 -9.06 -17.05
C PHE A 20 12.11 -8.83 -18.11
N SER A 21 12.78 -7.68 -18.05
CA SER A 21 13.95 -7.39 -18.88
C SER A 21 15.26 -7.77 -18.19
N GLU A 22 15.27 -7.81 -16.87
CA GLU A 22 16.40 -8.22 -16.03
C GLU A 22 15.84 -9.11 -14.92
N VAL A 23 16.50 -10.25 -14.65
CA VAL A 23 16.03 -11.23 -13.67
C VAL A 23 17.19 -11.64 -12.76
N ARG A 24 16.88 -11.76 -11.47
CA ARG A 24 17.71 -12.39 -10.46
C ARG A 24 16.89 -13.43 -9.73
N GLN A 25 17.48 -14.59 -9.48
CA GLN A 25 16.80 -15.62 -8.70
C GLN A 25 16.68 -15.16 -7.25
N HIS A 26 15.48 -15.27 -6.69
CA HIS A 26 15.25 -14.90 -5.30
C HIS A 26 15.55 -16.11 -4.42
N ASN A 27 16.72 -16.11 -3.77
CA ASN A 27 17.18 -17.25 -2.97
C ASN A 27 16.63 -17.23 -1.51
N GLY A 28 15.69 -16.33 -1.20
CA GLY A 28 15.10 -16.19 0.13
C GLY A 28 13.71 -16.81 0.23
N GLU A 29 13.27 -17.08 1.46
CA GLU A 29 11.91 -17.58 1.77
C GLU A 29 10.87 -16.45 1.82
N ARG A 30 11.05 -15.39 1.03
CA ARG A 30 10.14 -14.24 1.06
C ARG A 30 8.78 -14.65 0.53
N VAL A 31 7.74 -14.22 1.24
CA VAL A 31 6.36 -14.43 0.84
C VAL A 31 5.61 -13.12 0.66
N ILE A 32 4.66 -13.11 -0.28
CA ILE A 32 3.63 -12.08 -0.40
C ILE A 32 2.37 -12.59 0.26
N VAL A 33 1.85 -11.79 1.20
CA VAL A 33 0.56 -12.02 1.85
C VAL A 33 -0.46 -11.08 1.22
N THR A 34 -1.55 -11.64 0.69
CA THR A 34 -2.63 -10.89 0.06
C THR A 34 -3.74 -10.55 1.06
N VAL A 35 -4.67 -9.67 0.65
CA VAL A 35 -5.78 -9.18 1.50
C VAL A 35 -6.66 -10.30 2.05
N ASN A 36 -6.81 -11.40 1.32
CA ASN A 36 -7.55 -12.59 1.77
C ASN A 36 -6.70 -13.58 2.60
N ASN A 37 -5.56 -13.13 3.14
CA ASN A 37 -4.62 -13.92 3.93
C ASN A 37 -3.99 -15.12 3.19
N SER A 38 -4.11 -15.17 1.86
CA SER A 38 -3.34 -16.14 1.06
C SER A 38 -1.88 -15.72 1.01
N THR A 39 -0.99 -16.72 0.98
CA THR A 39 0.46 -16.53 1.02
C THR A 39 1.09 -17.17 -0.21
N TYR A 40 1.96 -16.43 -0.89
CA TYR A 40 2.62 -16.88 -2.11
C TYR A 40 4.13 -16.68 -2.01
N LEU A 41 4.92 -17.64 -2.47
CA LEU A 41 6.38 -17.54 -2.49
C LEU A 41 6.85 -16.63 -3.62
N VAL A 42 7.86 -15.80 -3.32
CA VAL A 42 8.58 -15.03 -4.33
C VAL A 42 9.58 -15.95 -5.01
N ALA A 43 9.41 -16.19 -6.31
CA ALA A 43 10.28 -17.09 -7.06
C ALA A 43 11.53 -16.38 -7.61
N LYS A 44 11.35 -15.15 -8.10
CA LYS A 44 12.41 -14.34 -8.69
C LYS A 44 12.09 -12.85 -8.53
N GLU A 45 13.10 -12.01 -8.72
CA GLU A 45 12.97 -10.56 -8.65
C GLU A 45 13.73 -9.90 -9.80
N GLY A 46 13.34 -8.69 -10.18
CA GLY A 46 14.02 -8.01 -11.27
C GLY A 46 13.34 -6.75 -11.74
N ALA A 47 13.67 -6.35 -12.96
CA ALA A 47 13.09 -5.17 -13.59
C ALA A 47 12.08 -5.56 -14.67
N VAL A 48 10.93 -4.88 -14.65
CA VAL A 48 9.87 -5.01 -15.65
C VAL A 48 9.75 -3.71 -16.42
N LYS A 49 9.56 -3.80 -17.74
CA LYS A 49 9.17 -2.67 -18.58
C LYS A 49 7.69 -2.77 -18.88
N ILE A 50 6.92 -1.80 -18.42
CA ILE A 50 5.51 -1.67 -18.78
C ILE A 50 5.45 -0.69 -19.95
N GLY A 51 5.08 -1.20 -21.12
CA GLY A 51 4.75 -0.38 -22.28
C GLY A 51 3.38 0.25 -22.09
N ILE A 52 3.33 1.59 -22.09
CA ILE A 52 2.11 2.38 -22.16
C ILE A 52 2.27 3.24 -23.41
N ASP A 53 1.61 2.83 -24.49
CA ASP A 53 1.75 3.41 -25.83
C ASP A 53 3.23 3.49 -26.28
N ASP A 54 3.70 4.65 -26.74
CA ASP A 54 5.07 4.88 -27.18
C ASP A 54 6.08 5.05 -26.02
N THR A 55 5.62 4.97 -24.75
CA THR A 55 6.45 5.18 -23.56
C THR A 55 6.64 3.89 -22.79
N ASN A 56 7.88 3.61 -22.38
CA ASN A 56 8.19 2.48 -21.50
C ASN A 56 8.49 2.98 -20.08
N VAL A 57 7.71 2.52 -19.10
CA VAL A 57 7.99 2.75 -17.69
C VAL A 57 8.75 1.54 -17.14
N LYS A 58 10.00 1.76 -16.71
CA LYS A 58 10.77 0.76 -15.97
C LYS A 58 10.29 0.73 -14.52
N LEU A 59 9.88 -0.45 -14.06
CA LEU A 59 9.69 -0.78 -12.66
C LEU A 59 10.87 -1.64 -12.20
N ASP A 60 11.60 -1.18 -11.21
CA ASP A 60 12.66 -1.95 -10.55
C ASP A 60 12.10 -2.70 -9.33
N ASP A 61 12.84 -3.68 -8.83
CA ASP A 61 12.51 -4.47 -7.63
C ASP A 61 11.10 -5.09 -7.68
N VAL A 62 10.75 -5.68 -8.83
CA VAL A 62 9.48 -6.36 -9.07
C VAL A 62 9.61 -7.82 -8.68
N TYR A 63 8.65 -8.32 -7.90
CA TYR A 63 8.56 -9.74 -7.57
C TYR A 63 7.75 -10.52 -8.58
N HIS A 64 8.32 -11.64 -9.00
CA HIS A 64 7.57 -12.68 -9.67
C HIS A 64 6.99 -13.65 -8.64
N VAL A 65 5.67 -13.78 -8.66
CA VAL A 65 4.93 -14.58 -7.69
C VAL A 65 3.97 -15.49 -8.46
N PRO A 66 4.35 -16.77 -8.66
CA PRO A 66 3.49 -17.74 -9.34
C PRO A 66 2.14 -17.91 -8.63
N GLY A 67 1.05 -18.00 -9.39
CA GLY A 67 -0.31 -18.16 -8.87
C GLY A 67 -1.01 -16.87 -8.45
N LEU A 68 -0.37 -15.70 -8.57
CA LEU A 68 -1.00 -14.43 -8.31
C LEU A 68 -1.82 -13.95 -9.51
N THR A 69 -3.12 -13.83 -9.36
CA THR A 69 -4.06 -13.53 -10.47
C THR A 69 -4.07 -12.08 -10.94
N LYS A 70 -3.43 -11.17 -10.21
CA LYS A 70 -3.39 -9.73 -10.53
C LYS A 70 -2.00 -9.18 -10.36
N ASN A 71 -1.60 -8.32 -11.29
CA ASN A 71 -0.37 -7.57 -11.16
C ASN A 71 -0.59 -6.34 -10.27
N LEU A 72 0.34 -6.09 -9.36
CA LEU A 72 0.28 -5.02 -8.37
C LEU A 72 1.41 -4.04 -8.58
N VAL A 73 1.11 -2.74 -8.47
CA VAL A 73 2.10 -1.68 -8.61
C VAL A 73 2.15 -0.85 -7.34
N SER A 74 3.27 -0.91 -6.63
CA SER A 74 3.46 -0.13 -5.41
C SER A 74 3.69 1.34 -5.71
N VAL A 75 2.78 2.18 -5.23
CA VAL A 75 2.92 3.65 -5.24
C VAL A 75 4.17 4.10 -4.48
N SER A 76 4.51 3.40 -3.39
CA SER A 76 5.69 3.75 -2.60
C SER A 76 6.98 3.50 -3.39
N GLN A 77 7.09 2.39 -4.11
CA GLN A 77 8.26 2.13 -4.97
C GLN A 77 8.33 3.10 -6.15
N ILE A 78 7.20 3.44 -6.79
CA ILE A 78 7.18 4.48 -7.84
C ILE A 78 7.75 5.80 -7.30
N THR A 79 7.26 6.26 -6.16
CA THR A 79 7.71 7.53 -5.57
C THR A 79 9.14 7.48 -5.03
N ASN A 80 9.64 6.29 -4.63
CA ASN A 80 11.06 6.10 -4.32
C ASN A 80 11.95 6.29 -5.56
N SER A 81 11.44 5.97 -6.75
CA SER A 81 12.11 6.23 -8.03
C SER A 81 12.00 7.69 -8.52
N ARG A 82 11.65 8.63 -7.63
CA ARG A 82 11.50 10.09 -7.88
C ARG A 82 10.42 10.46 -8.91
N LYS A 83 9.49 9.56 -9.17
CA LYS A 83 8.31 9.83 -10.00
C LYS A 83 7.14 10.28 -9.13
N TYR A 84 6.20 10.99 -9.73
CA TYR A 84 4.97 11.44 -9.08
C TYR A 84 3.81 10.54 -9.48
N VAL A 85 2.86 10.33 -8.55
CA VAL A 85 1.61 9.62 -8.85
C VAL A 85 0.46 10.58 -8.61
N LEU A 86 -0.32 10.83 -9.66
CA LEU A 86 -1.51 11.67 -9.63
C LEU A 86 -2.75 10.79 -9.78
N PHE A 87 -3.58 10.76 -8.74
CA PHE A 87 -4.90 10.13 -8.77
C PHE A 87 -5.92 11.18 -9.19
N GLY A 88 -6.44 11.03 -10.41
CA GLY A 88 -7.56 11.81 -10.91
C GLY A 88 -8.90 11.12 -10.63
N PRO A 89 -10.03 11.75 -11.00
CA PRO A 89 -11.36 11.17 -10.75
C PRO A 89 -11.58 9.79 -11.39
N ASN A 90 -11.00 9.54 -12.56
CA ASN A 90 -11.23 8.32 -13.35
C ASN A 90 -9.94 7.61 -13.79
N GLU A 91 -8.77 8.13 -13.41
CA GLU A 91 -7.49 7.64 -13.92
C GLU A 91 -6.35 7.84 -12.91
N VAL A 92 -5.26 7.10 -13.11
CA VAL A 92 -4.02 7.27 -12.36
C VAL A 92 -2.90 7.55 -13.36
N LYS A 93 -2.12 8.59 -13.09
CA LYS A 93 -0.99 9.02 -13.92
C LYS A 93 0.30 8.92 -13.14
N VAL A 94 1.32 8.33 -13.75
CA VAL A 94 2.70 8.38 -13.26
C VAL A 94 3.44 9.44 -14.07
N LEU A 95 3.96 10.45 -13.39
CA LEU A 95 4.64 11.58 -14.02
C LEU A 95 6.14 11.50 -13.73
N ASP A 96 6.95 11.73 -14.75
CA ASP A 96 8.40 11.82 -14.66
C ASP A 96 8.88 13.20 -15.13
N ASN A 97 10.07 13.62 -14.71
CA ASN A 97 10.68 14.91 -15.08
C ASN A 97 9.80 16.14 -14.83
N VAL A 98 9.01 16.12 -13.75
CA VAL A 98 8.13 17.23 -13.37
C VAL A 98 8.97 18.44 -12.94
N LYS A 99 8.87 19.54 -13.69
CA LYS A 99 9.59 20.80 -13.39
C LYS A 99 8.77 21.78 -12.55
N ASN A 100 7.47 21.81 -12.75
CA ASN A 100 6.54 22.69 -12.06
C ASN A 100 5.18 22.01 -11.97
N ILE A 101 4.50 22.17 -10.83
CA ILE A 101 3.09 21.81 -10.65
C ILE A 101 2.35 23.08 -10.25
N ALA A 102 1.38 23.49 -11.08
CA ALA A 102 0.51 24.63 -10.79
C ALA A 102 -0.88 24.12 -10.41
N ALA A 103 -1.19 24.12 -9.11
CA ALA A 103 -2.49 23.74 -8.57
C ALA A 103 -2.73 24.39 -7.21
N ASN A 104 -3.99 24.53 -6.82
CA ASN A 104 -4.34 24.92 -5.45
C ASN A 104 -4.14 23.72 -4.52
N VAL A 105 -3.11 23.79 -3.67
CA VAL A 105 -2.82 22.74 -2.68
C VAL A 105 -3.77 22.89 -1.50
N VAL A 106 -4.65 21.91 -1.30
CA VAL A 106 -5.62 21.90 -0.19
C VAL A 106 -4.99 21.33 1.10
N PHE A 107 -4.08 20.38 0.98
CA PHE A 107 -3.32 19.81 2.10
C PHE A 107 -1.98 19.24 1.64
N THR A 108 -1.04 19.10 2.59
CA THR A 108 0.26 18.46 2.37
C THR A 108 0.45 17.37 3.42
N GLY A 109 1.12 16.29 3.02
CA GLY A 109 1.59 15.23 3.92
C GLY A 109 3.05 14.92 3.67
N GLU A 110 3.65 14.20 4.60
CA GLU A 110 5.03 13.73 4.52
C GLU A 110 5.05 12.21 4.29
N LYS A 111 5.99 11.74 3.47
CA LYS A 111 6.23 10.31 3.32
C LYS A 111 7.07 9.81 4.49
N LYS A 112 6.54 8.84 5.25
CA LYS A 112 7.24 8.13 6.33
C LYS A 112 7.31 6.65 6.00
N GLY A 113 8.50 6.18 5.62
CA GLY A 113 8.68 4.82 5.09
C GLY A 113 7.87 4.61 3.82
N SER A 114 6.93 3.68 3.82
CA SER A 114 6.03 3.40 2.70
C SER A 114 4.67 4.12 2.76
N LEU A 115 4.44 4.91 3.81
CA LEU A 115 3.15 5.58 4.06
C LEU A 115 3.25 7.09 3.78
N PHE A 116 2.13 7.67 3.36
CA PHE A 116 1.97 9.11 3.22
C PHE A 116 1.10 9.59 4.38
N VAL A 117 1.70 10.36 5.29
CA VAL A 117 1.06 10.83 6.52
C VAL A 117 0.69 12.29 6.36
N MET A 118 -0.60 12.59 6.45
CA MET A 118 -1.09 13.96 6.37
C MET A 118 -0.60 14.79 7.55
N SER A 119 -0.11 16.00 7.28
CA SER A 119 0.22 16.98 8.32
C SER A 119 -1.07 17.58 8.86
N VAL A 120 -1.62 16.97 9.92
CA VAL A 120 -2.82 17.46 10.61
C VAL A 120 -2.45 18.35 11.80
N GLY A 121 -3.18 19.45 11.99
CA GLY A 121 -3.00 20.30 13.16
C GLY A 121 -3.39 19.58 14.47
N GLU A 122 -2.77 19.95 15.58
CA GLU A 122 -2.97 19.31 16.90
C GLU A 122 -4.44 19.24 17.35
N ALA A 123 -5.24 20.24 16.96
CA ALA A 123 -6.67 20.29 17.27
C ALA A 123 -7.49 19.17 16.59
N TYR A 124 -7.08 18.71 15.40
CA TYR A 124 -7.72 17.57 14.72
C TYR A 124 -7.39 16.27 15.46
N VAL A 125 -6.10 16.05 15.76
CA VAL A 125 -5.61 14.85 16.48
C VAL A 125 -6.29 14.68 17.85
N LYS A 126 -6.46 15.78 18.59
CA LYS A 126 -7.11 15.75 19.92
C LYS A 126 -8.61 15.46 19.86
N ARG A 127 -9.30 15.83 18.78
CA ARG A 127 -10.73 15.55 18.61
C ARG A 127 -10.97 14.09 18.25
N THR A 128 -10.12 13.51 17.40
CA THR A 128 -10.22 12.08 17.06
C THR A 128 -9.94 11.18 18.26
N SER A 129 -8.93 11.49 19.07
CA SER A 129 -8.60 10.65 20.25
C SER A 129 -9.69 10.62 21.33
N GLN A 130 -10.55 11.64 21.41
CA GLN A 130 -11.65 11.70 22.38
C GLN A 130 -12.92 10.95 21.95
N THR A 131 -13.08 10.69 20.65
CA THR A 131 -14.29 10.06 20.08
C THR A 131 -14.05 8.64 19.56
N ASP A 132 -12.81 8.16 19.68
CA ASP A 132 -12.39 6.88 19.12
C ASP A 132 -12.99 5.67 19.86
N SER A 133 -13.93 4.99 19.20
CA SER A 133 -14.48 3.69 19.62
C SER A 133 -13.75 2.52 18.95
N ALA A 134 -14.01 1.29 19.43
CA ALA A 134 -13.51 0.08 18.77
C ALA A 134 -13.95 0.00 17.30
N THR A 135 -15.16 0.46 16.98
CA THR A 135 -15.68 0.53 15.61
C THR A 135 -14.87 1.47 14.71
N ILE A 136 -14.47 2.64 15.23
CA ILE A 136 -13.64 3.58 14.46
C ILE A 136 -12.26 3.00 14.21
N TRP A 137 -11.65 2.38 15.22
CA TRP A 137 -10.35 1.72 15.07
C TRP A 137 -10.40 0.51 14.15
N HIS A 138 -11.47 -0.28 14.23
CA HIS A 138 -11.74 -1.36 13.28
C HIS A 138 -11.86 -0.83 11.86
N ALA A 139 -12.62 0.25 11.62
CA ALA A 139 -12.73 0.86 10.30
C ALA A 139 -11.39 1.41 9.76
N ARG A 140 -10.53 1.96 10.63
CA ARG A 140 -9.19 2.44 10.26
C ARG A 140 -8.23 1.30 9.89
N LEU A 141 -8.28 0.21 10.63
CA LEU A 141 -7.40 -0.96 10.43
C LEU A 141 -7.97 -1.94 9.39
N GLY A 142 -9.24 -1.77 9.03
CA GLY A 142 -9.95 -2.53 7.99
C GLY A 142 -10.11 -3.99 8.38
N HIS A 143 -9.30 -4.85 7.75
CA HIS A 143 -9.40 -6.32 7.85
C HIS A 143 -9.10 -6.91 9.23
N LEU A 144 -8.72 -6.06 10.19
CA LEU A 144 -8.40 -6.49 11.53
C LEU A 144 -9.69 -6.70 12.34
N GLY A 145 -10.06 -7.96 12.53
CA GLY A 145 -11.25 -8.33 13.29
C GLY A 145 -11.23 -7.80 14.72
N TYR A 146 -12.43 -7.55 15.28
CA TYR A 146 -12.62 -6.96 16.60
C TYR A 146 -11.87 -7.69 17.74
N GLN A 147 -11.80 -9.03 17.70
CA GLN A 147 -11.06 -9.82 18.69
C GLN A 147 -9.55 -9.53 18.66
N MET A 148 -8.95 -9.49 17.47
CA MET A 148 -7.53 -9.15 17.31
C MET A 148 -7.28 -7.70 17.72
N LEU A 149 -8.22 -6.79 17.42
CA LEU A 149 -8.13 -5.39 17.81
C LEU A 149 -8.08 -5.23 19.33
N GLN A 150 -8.90 -6.00 20.05
CA GLN A 150 -8.90 -6.04 21.51
C GLN A 150 -7.57 -6.57 22.06
N GLN A 151 -7.00 -7.61 21.45
CA GLN A 151 -5.71 -8.15 21.86
C GLN A 151 -4.58 -7.13 21.65
N ILE A 152 -4.54 -6.45 20.52
CA ILE A 152 -3.54 -5.41 20.23
C ILE A 152 -3.68 -4.24 21.22
N SER A 153 -4.91 -3.80 21.50
CA SER A 153 -5.20 -2.73 22.45
C SER A 153 -4.81 -3.09 23.88
N SER A 154 -5.25 -4.25 24.38
CA SER A 154 -4.97 -4.70 25.76
C SER A 154 -3.48 -4.98 26.01
N LYS A 155 -2.77 -5.52 25.02
CA LYS A 155 -1.33 -5.80 25.10
C LYS A 155 -0.45 -4.61 24.72
N LYS A 156 -1.04 -3.45 24.36
CA LYS A 156 -0.33 -2.23 23.93
C LYS A 156 0.69 -2.50 22.81
N LEU A 157 0.30 -3.27 21.80
CA LEU A 157 1.19 -3.69 20.70
C LEU A 157 1.28 -2.66 19.56
N MET A 158 0.56 -1.54 19.67
CA MET A 158 0.54 -0.48 18.66
C MET A 158 0.51 0.89 19.34
N ASP A 159 1.43 1.75 18.96
CA ASP A 159 1.48 3.13 19.45
C ASP A 159 0.29 3.94 18.95
N GLY A 160 -0.32 4.73 19.84
CA GLY A 160 -1.46 5.58 19.52
C GLY A 160 -2.84 4.89 19.57
N LEU A 161 -2.91 3.57 19.72
CA LEU A 161 -4.16 2.85 19.96
C LEU A 161 -4.56 2.98 21.46
N PRO A 162 -5.72 3.59 21.80
CA PRO A 162 -6.19 3.66 23.18
C PRO A 162 -6.64 2.28 23.68
N THR A 163 -6.73 2.13 25.00
CA THR A 163 -7.37 0.96 25.62
C THR A 163 -8.86 0.97 25.32
N LEU A 164 -9.32 0.02 24.51
CA LEU A 164 -10.71 -0.11 24.09
C LEU A 164 -11.52 -0.78 25.21
N LYS A 165 -12.66 -0.18 25.57
CA LYS A 165 -13.52 -0.64 26.68
C LYS A 165 -14.66 -1.55 26.23
N ASP A 166 -15.19 -1.35 25.01
CA ASP A 166 -16.28 -2.14 24.44
C ASP A 166 -15.89 -2.63 23.04
N VAL A 167 -15.82 -3.94 22.87
CA VAL A 167 -15.53 -4.59 21.58
C VAL A 167 -16.70 -5.52 21.31
N HIS A 168 -17.37 -5.36 20.17
CA HIS A 168 -18.50 -6.22 19.81
C HIS A 168 -18.03 -7.66 19.64
N GLU A 169 -18.45 -8.54 20.53
CA GLU A 169 -18.28 -9.99 20.38
C GLU A 169 -19.30 -10.48 19.33
N ASN A 170 -18.81 -11.21 18.32
CA ASN A 170 -19.59 -11.88 17.26
C ASN A 170 -19.92 -11.09 15.98
N VAL A 171 -19.19 -10.02 15.65
CA VAL A 171 -19.24 -9.48 14.28
C VAL A 171 -18.15 -10.14 13.43
N ILE A 172 -18.55 -11.06 12.55
CA ILE A 172 -17.71 -11.57 11.48
C ILE A 172 -17.87 -10.60 10.30
N CYS A 173 -16.77 -10.03 9.83
CA CYS A 173 -16.72 -9.13 8.68
C CYS A 173 -16.82 -9.89 7.36
#